data_AF-A0A8X8GC78-F1
#
_entry.id   AF-A0A8X8GC78-F1
#
_cell.length_a   1.000
_cell.length_b   1.000
_cell.length_c   1.000
_cell.angle_alpha   90.00
_cell.angle_beta   90.00
_cell.angle_gamma   90.00
#
_symmetry.space_group_name_H-M   'P 1'
#
loop_
_entity.id
_entity.type
_entity.pdbx_description
1 polymer ?
#
loop_
_entity_poly.entity_id
_entity_poly.type
_entity_poly.pdbx_seq_one_letter_code
_entity_poly.pdbx_strand_id
1 'polypeptide(L)'
;APETAWTSLWRFAHSRDVASRLSTEGRQRLNRLLPLILDLCSTQPDTDALLQRFLTLIEAVLGRANYLALLAENPPYLVRIARLLHSPWLAQELARFPILLDDVLSDTPVSPEHWPQTLAAQLQLAADMEERMDALRRFKNAEVLRLAAVFWTKQMPVETLLSQLSGLARLTLQTALDWAEAEMQRRHGNVRAGNGQVARFAVIAF
;
A
#
# COMPACT_ATOMS: atom_id res chain seq x y z
N ALA A 1 -8.43 -22.43 -19.23
CA ALA A 1 -8.86 -22.67 -17.84
C ALA A 1 -7.80 -23.45 -17.04
N PRO A 2 -7.33 -24.66 -17.42
CA PRO A 2 -6.19 -25.28 -16.72
C PRO A 2 -4.80 -24.88 -17.27
N GLU A 3 -4.67 -24.61 -18.57
CA GLU A 3 -3.38 -24.24 -19.19
C GLU A 3 -2.84 -22.89 -18.72
N THR A 4 -3.73 -21.93 -18.42
CA THR A 4 -3.41 -20.57 -17.97
C THR A 4 -2.86 -20.56 -16.53
N ALA A 5 -3.52 -21.28 -15.63
CA ALA A 5 -3.06 -21.48 -14.25
C ALA A 5 -1.71 -22.23 -14.23
N TRP A 6 -1.60 -23.32 -14.99
CA TRP A 6 -0.34 -24.09 -15.11
C TRP A 6 0.81 -23.22 -15.62
N THR A 7 0.58 -22.44 -16.68
CA THR A 7 1.60 -21.54 -17.23
C THR A 7 2.06 -20.50 -16.21
N SER A 8 1.12 -19.94 -15.42
CA SER A 8 1.44 -18.94 -14.39
C SER A 8 2.27 -19.54 -13.26
N LEU A 9 1.89 -20.73 -12.77
CA LEU A 9 2.65 -21.46 -11.75
C LEU A 9 4.04 -21.87 -12.25
N TRP A 10 4.13 -22.35 -13.50
CA TRP A 10 5.39 -22.77 -14.09
C TRP A 10 6.36 -21.59 -14.22
N ARG A 11 5.88 -20.44 -14.72
CA ARG A 11 6.68 -19.20 -14.80
C ARG A 11 7.14 -18.72 -13.42
N PHE A 12 6.25 -18.73 -12.44
CA PHE A 12 6.57 -18.36 -11.07
C PHE A 12 7.67 -19.25 -10.49
N ALA A 13 7.50 -20.58 -10.58
CA ALA A 13 8.45 -21.55 -10.05
C ALA A 13 9.84 -21.46 -10.71
N HIS A 14 9.91 -21.08 -11.98
CA HIS A 14 11.15 -20.91 -12.74
C HIS A 14 11.63 -19.46 -12.79
N SER A 15 11.01 -18.54 -12.03
CA SER A 15 11.44 -17.15 -11.97
C SER A 15 12.83 -17.05 -11.32
N ARG A 16 13.63 -16.08 -11.77
CA ARG A 16 14.94 -15.79 -11.15
C ARG A 16 14.81 -15.45 -9.67
N ASP A 17 13.69 -14.83 -9.28
CA ASP A 17 13.45 -14.45 -7.89
C ASP A 17 13.21 -15.68 -7.01
N VAL A 18 12.45 -16.68 -7.47
CA VAL A 18 12.29 -17.96 -6.75
C VAL A 18 13.60 -18.75 -6.69
N ALA A 19 14.42 -18.69 -7.75
CA ALA A 19 15.70 -19.38 -7.77
C ALA A 19 16.72 -18.75 -6.80
N SER A 20 16.79 -17.41 -6.74
CA SER A 20 17.88 -16.68 -6.07
C SER A 20 17.55 -16.14 -4.68
N ARG A 21 16.29 -15.78 -4.39
CA ARG A 21 15.91 -15.09 -3.13
C ARG A 21 15.39 -16.03 -2.05
N LEU A 22 15.18 -17.30 -2.39
CA LEU A 22 14.43 -18.25 -1.57
C LEU A 22 15.37 -19.19 -0.82
N SER A 23 15.47 -18.97 0.49
CA SER A 23 16.17 -19.86 1.41
C SER A 23 15.49 -21.24 1.47
N THR A 24 16.18 -22.24 2.00
CA THR A 24 15.63 -23.60 2.19
C THR A 24 14.33 -23.58 2.99
N GLU A 25 14.29 -22.79 4.07
CA GLU A 25 13.10 -22.63 4.91
C GLU A 25 11.98 -21.87 4.18
N GLY A 26 12.32 -20.83 3.42
CA GLY A 26 11.36 -20.13 2.57
C GLY A 26 10.70 -21.06 1.55
N ARG A 27 11.47 -22.00 0.95
CA ARG A 27 10.95 -22.97 -0.03
C ARG A 27 9.96 -23.92 0.61
N GLN A 28 10.26 -24.39 1.82
CA GLN A 28 9.34 -25.24 2.58
C GLN A 28 8.03 -24.50 2.90
N ARG A 29 8.11 -23.23 3.32
CA ARG A 29 6.93 -22.39 3.59
C ARG A 29 6.11 -22.15 2.32
N LEU A 30 6.76 -21.83 1.21
CA LEU A 30 6.10 -21.65 -0.08
C LEU A 30 5.39 -22.92 -0.56
N ASN A 31 6.02 -24.09 -0.39
CA ASN A 31 5.42 -25.38 -0.74
C ASN A 31 4.17 -25.72 0.10
N ARG A 32 4.09 -25.21 1.34
CA ARG A 32 2.87 -25.30 2.18
C ARG A 32 1.81 -24.29 1.78
N LEU A 33 2.23 -23.09 1.38
CA LEU A 33 1.35 -21.98 1.04
C LEU A 33 0.65 -22.16 -0.32
N LEU A 34 1.37 -22.63 -1.34
CA LEU A 34 0.83 -22.75 -2.71
C LEU A 34 -0.45 -23.61 -2.79
N PRO A 35 -0.54 -24.80 -2.16
CA PRO A 35 -1.78 -25.58 -2.14
C PRO A 35 -2.97 -24.81 -1.53
N LEU A 36 -2.74 -24.06 -0.45
CA LEU A 36 -3.79 -23.26 0.20
C LEU A 36 -4.31 -22.15 -0.71
N ILE A 37 -3.41 -21.49 -1.46
CA ILE A 37 -3.79 -20.46 -2.43
C ILE A 37 -4.56 -21.07 -3.59
N LEU A 38 -4.13 -22.22 -4.10
CA LEU A 38 -4.80 -22.90 -5.21
C LEU A 38 -6.21 -23.36 -4.82
N ASP A 39 -6.35 -23.94 -3.64
CA ASP A 39 -7.65 -24.35 -3.09
C ASP A 39 -8.57 -23.13 -2.96
N LEU A 40 -8.10 -22.05 -2.35
CA LEU A 40 -8.86 -20.80 -2.22
C LEU A 40 -9.28 -20.23 -3.58
N CYS A 41 -8.36 -20.12 -4.54
CA CYS A 41 -8.65 -19.57 -5.87
C CYS A 41 -9.64 -20.43 -6.65
N SER A 42 -9.59 -21.76 -6.48
CA SER A 42 -10.47 -22.70 -7.21
C SER A 42 -11.96 -22.52 -6.88
N THR A 43 -12.26 -21.94 -5.72
CA THR A 43 -13.64 -21.65 -5.28
C THR A 43 -14.17 -20.30 -5.78
N GLN A 44 -13.35 -19.49 -6.46
CA GLN A 44 -13.69 -18.14 -6.88
C GLN A 44 -13.99 -18.07 -8.38
N PRO A 45 -14.92 -17.20 -8.82
CA PRO A 45 -15.28 -17.07 -10.23
C PRO A 45 -14.11 -16.58 -11.12
N ASP A 46 -13.22 -15.76 -10.56
CA ASP A 46 -12.07 -15.18 -11.26
C ASP A 46 -10.76 -15.93 -10.94
N THR A 47 -10.79 -17.27 -10.94
CA THR A 47 -9.68 -18.14 -10.48
C THR A 47 -8.32 -17.74 -11.05
N ASP A 48 -8.20 -17.62 -12.38
CA ASP A 48 -6.93 -17.35 -13.05
C ASP A 48 -6.37 -15.96 -12.70
N ALA A 49 -7.23 -14.95 -12.67
CA ALA A 49 -6.83 -13.57 -12.36
C ALA A 49 -6.42 -13.42 -10.90
N LEU A 50 -7.16 -14.06 -9.99
CA LEU A 50 -6.84 -14.05 -8.56
C LEU A 50 -5.52 -14.78 -8.29
N LEU A 51 -5.32 -15.95 -8.91
CA LEU A 51 -4.07 -16.71 -8.79
C LEU A 51 -2.88 -15.88 -9.27
N GLN A 52 -2.98 -15.22 -10.43
CA GLN A 52 -1.91 -14.36 -10.93
C GLN A 52 -1.55 -13.24 -9.94
N ARG A 53 -2.55 -12.58 -9.35
CA ARG A 53 -2.34 -11.53 -8.36
C ARG A 53 -1.68 -12.07 -7.08
N PHE A 54 -2.06 -13.27 -6.64
CA PHE A 54 -1.39 -13.96 -5.54
C PHE A 54 0.08 -14.25 -5.85
N LEU A 55 0.39 -14.77 -7.02
CA LEU A 55 1.77 -15.07 -7.42
C LEU A 55 2.61 -13.80 -7.47
N THR A 56 2.10 -12.71 -8.06
CA THR A 56 2.78 -11.40 -8.04
C THR A 56 3.02 -10.88 -6.63
N LEU A 57 2.05 -11.02 -5.72
CA LEU A 57 2.23 -10.63 -4.32
C LEU A 57 3.30 -11.48 -3.63
N ILE A 58 3.29 -12.80 -3.85
CA ILE A 58 4.28 -13.71 -3.29
C ILE A 58 5.68 -13.34 -3.79
N GLU A 59 5.86 -13.13 -5.10
CA GLU A 59 7.12 -12.69 -5.70
C GLU A 59 7.69 -11.45 -5.00
N ALA A 60 6.82 -10.47 -4.69
CA ALA A 60 7.22 -9.26 -3.98
C ALA A 60 7.70 -9.50 -2.53
N VAL A 61 7.25 -10.59 -1.87
CA VAL A 61 7.63 -10.94 -0.49
C VAL A 61 8.60 -12.11 -0.36
N LEU A 62 9.05 -12.72 -1.47
CA LEU A 62 9.90 -13.92 -1.44
C LEU A 62 11.15 -13.78 -0.56
N GLY A 63 11.77 -12.59 -0.54
CA GLY A 63 12.96 -12.31 0.27
C GLY A 63 12.68 -12.03 1.75
N ARG A 64 11.41 -12.04 2.18
CA ARG A 64 10.98 -11.68 3.53
C ARG A 64 10.30 -12.89 4.18
N ALA A 65 11.12 -13.78 4.74
CA ALA A 65 10.70 -15.08 5.26
C ALA A 65 9.54 -15.03 6.26
N ASN A 66 9.39 -13.93 7.00
CA ASN A 66 8.30 -13.72 7.97
C ASN A 66 6.94 -13.64 7.29
N TYR A 67 6.80 -13.00 6.13
CA TYR A 67 5.51 -12.93 5.43
C TYR A 67 5.07 -14.31 4.93
N LEU A 68 5.98 -15.09 4.35
CA LEU A 68 5.65 -16.44 3.90
C LEU A 68 5.22 -17.35 5.07
N ALA A 69 5.85 -17.20 6.24
CA ALA A 69 5.46 -17.94 7.45
C ALA A 69 4.06 -17.52 7.90
N LEU A 70 3.85 -16.21 8.04
CA LEU A 70 2.59 -15.64 8.50
C LEU A 70 1.40 -16.06 7.62
N LEU A 71 1.60 -16.07 6.30
CA LEU A 71 0.59 -16.52 5.34
C LEU A 71 0.33 -18.03 5.40
N ALA A 72 1.38 -18.85 5.52
CA ALA A 72 1.24 -20.30 5.59
C ALA A 72 0.63 -20.78 6.90
N GLU A 73 0.85 -20.05 8.01
CA GLU A 73 0.44 -20.44 9.36
C GLU A 73 -0.94 -19.90 9.75
N ASN A 74 -1.52 -18.95 8.99
CA ASN A 74 -2.77 -18.29 9.35
C ASN A 74 -3.78 -18.28 8.17
N PRO A 75 -4.54 -19.36 7.96
CA PRO A 75 -5.54 -19.45 6.88
C PRO A 75 -6.56 -18.30 6.81
N PRO A 76 -7.07 -17.73 7.94
CA PRO A 76 -7.96 -16.56 7.89
C PRO A 76 -7.32 -15.34 7.21
N TYR A 77 -6.00 -15.19 7.25
CA TYR A 77 -5.29 -14.10 6.59
C TYR A 77 -5.25 -14.25 5.08
N LEU A 78 -5.13 -15.49 4.58
CA LEU A 78 -5.21 -15.75 3.15
C LEU A 78 -6.57 -15.35 2.59
N VAL A 79 -7.65 -15.60 3.33
CA VAL A 79 -9.00 -15.17 2.95
C VAL A 79 -9.13 -13.64 2.93
N ARG A 80 -8.57 -12.94 3.94
CA ARG A 80 -8.56 -11.46 3.96
C ARG A 80 -7.78 -10.89 2.78
N ILE A 81 -6.61 -11.45 2.46
CA ILE A 81 -5.80 -11.03 1.33
C ILE A 81 -6.52 -11.30 0.00
N ALA A 82 -7.13 -12.47 -0.17
CA ALA A 82 -7.90 -12.77 -1.37
C ALA A 82 -8.98 -11.71 -1.65
N ARG A 83 -9.72 -11.27 -0.62
CA ARG A 83 -10.70 -10.18 -0.73
C ARG A 83 -10.09 -8.90 -1.31
N LEU A 84 -8.90 -8.51 -0.86
CA LEU A 84 -8.20 -7.33 -1.38
C LEU A 84 -7.69 -7.55 -2.81
N LEU A 85 -7.19 -8.74 -3.11
CA LEU A 85 -6.65 -9.09 -4.42
C LEU A 85 -7.73 -9.16 -5.50
N HIS A 86 -9.02 -9.17 -5.17
CA HIS A 86 -10.09 -8.96 -6.18
C HIS A 86 -10.03 -7.56 -6.82
N SER A 87 -9.46 -6.56 -6.14
CA SER A 87 -9.15 -5.27 -6.73
C SER A 87 -7.78 -5.31 -7.42
N PRO A 88 -7.71 -5.09 -8.75
CA PRO A 88 -6.43 -5.06 -9.47
C PRO A 88 -5.49 -3.98 -8.93
N TRP A 89 -6.05 -2.83 -8.56
CA TRP A 89 -5.29 -1.71 -8.01
C TRP A 89 -4.69 -2.06 -6.63
N LEU A 90 -5.48 -2.66 -5.73
CA LEU A 90 -4.96 -3.09 -4.42
C LEU A 90 -3.88 -4.16 -4.55
N ALA A 91 -4.06 -5.11 -5.47
CA ALA A 91 -3.06 -6.14 -5.73
C ALA A 91 -1.71 -5.54 -6.17
N GLN A 92 -1.75 -4.58 -7.09
CA GLN A 92 -0.54 -3.88 -7.56
C GLN A 92 0.12 -3.08 -6.44
N GLU A 93 -0.67 -2.35 -5.64
CA GLU A 93 -0.14 -1.54 -4.55
C GLU A 93 0.46 -2.39 -3.41
N LEU A 94 -0.18 -3.51 -3.04
CA LEU A 94 0.35 -4.44 -2.03
C LEU A 94 1.65 -5.11 -2.49
N ALA A 95 1.74 -5.49 -3.77
CA ALA A 95 2.99 -6.00 -4.33
C ALA A 95 4.08 -4.93 -4.37
N ARG A 96 3.74 -3.67 -4.62
CA ARG A 96 4.71 -2.56 -4.62
C ARG A 96 5.19 -2.21 -3.21
N PHE A 97 4.32 -2.31 -2.21
CA PHE A 97 4.63 -1.97 -0.81
C PHE A 97 4.23 -3.10 0.15
N PRO A 98 4.98 -4.22 0.19
CA PRO A 98 4.56 -5.36 0.99
C PRO A 98 4.60 -5.14 2.51
N ILE A 99 5.25 -4.08 2.99
CA ILE A 99 5.19 -3.68 4.40
C ILE A 99 3.75 -3.37 4.86
N LEU A 100 2.90 -2.97 3.93
CA LEU A 100 1.49 -2.68 4.20
C LEU A 100 0.66 -3.95 4.38
N LEU A 101 1.22 -5.14 4.10
CA LEU A 101 0.60 -6.38 4.54
C LEU A 101 0.43 -6.37 6.05
N ASP A 102 1.40 -5.90 6.82
CA ASP A 102 1.26 -5.82 8.28
C ASP A 102 0.09 -4.93 8.70
N ASP A 103 -0.19 -3.87 7.94
CA ASP A 103 -1.32 -2.98 8.21
C ASP A 103 -2.68 -3.58 7.77
N VAL A 104 -2.69 -4.39 6.71
CA VAL A 104 -3.85 -5.21 6.30
C VAL A 104 -4.15 -6.31 7.33
N LEU A 105 -3.09 -6.86 7.90
CA LEU A 105 -3.11 -8.03 8.77
C LEU A 105 -3.36 -7.65 10.22
N SER A 106 -2.83 -6.51 10.65
CA SER A 106 -3.10 -5.95 11.97
C SER A 106 -4.48 -5.31 11.96
N ASP A 107 -5.32 -5.65 12.93
CA ASP A 107 -6.60 -4.98 13.14
C ASP A 107 -6.43 -3.52 13.63
N THR A 108 -5.28 -2.90 13.37
CA THR A 108 -4.93 -1.54 13.79
C THR A 108 -5.96 -0.56 13.24
N PRO A 109 -6.62 0.23 14.11
CA PRO A 109 -7.58 1.21 13.66
C PRO A 109 -6.86 2.31 12.87
N VAL A 110 -7.40 2.66 11.71
CA VAL A 110 -7.01 3.91 11.07
C VAL A 110 -7.42 5.03 12.02
N SER A 111 -6.45 5.84 12.40
CA SER A 111 -6.62 6.93 13.35
C SER A 111 -6.24 8.26 12.67
N PRO A 112 -7.14 8.81 11.83
CA PRO A 112 -6.89 10.03 11.06
C PRO A 112 -6.45 11.23 11.91
N GLU A 113 -6.91 11.27 13.17
CA GLU A 113 -6.52 12.25 14.17
C GLU A 113 -5.01 12.26 14.48
N HIS A 114 -4.32 11.15 14.24
CA HIS A 114 -2.88 10.98 14.46
C HIS A 114 -2.06 11.14 13.17
N TRP A 115 -2.70 11.34 12.01
CA TRP A 115 -1.98 11.51 10.75
C TRP A 115 -0.99 12.68 10.74
N PRO A 116 -1.31 13.88 11.25
CA PRO A 116 -0.35 14.99 11.26
C PRO A 116 0.92 14.65 12.04
N GLN A 117 0.79 14.02 13.21
CA GLN A 117 1.91 13.63 14.07
C GLN A 117 2.73 12.51 13.42
N THR A 118 2.05 11.52 12.83
CA THR A 118 2.69 10.40 12.14
C THR A 118 3.49 10.88 10.92
N LEU A 119 2.88 11.74 10.09
CA LEU A 119 3.55 12.33 8.93
C LEU A 119 4.74 13.19 9.38
N ALA A 120 4.57 14.04 10.39
CA ALA A 120 5.66 14.87 10.92
C ALA A 120 6.85 14.00 11.38
N ALA A 121 6.62 12.91 12.11
CA ALA A 121 7.66 11.99 12.54
C ALA A 121 8.38 11.34 11.35
N GLN A 122 7.67 10.92 10.31
CA GLN A 122 8.29 10.35 9.11
C GLN A 122 9.12 11.38 8.33
N LEU A 123 8.65 12.63 8.25
CA LEU A 123 9.35 13.70 7.57
C LEU A 123 10.62 14.18 8.30
N GLN A 124 10.70 14.00 9.61
CA GLN A 124 11.91 14.30 10.40
C GLN A 124 13.11 13.40 10.03
N LEU A 125 12.84 12.21 9.48
CA LEU A 125 13.88 11.27 9.06
C LEU A 125 14.47 11.61 7.69
N ALA A 126 13.84 12.49 6.92
CA ALA A 126 14.27 12.86 5.57
C ALA A 126 15.36 13.94 5.60
N ALA A 127 16.48 13.68 4.90
CA ALA A 127 17.64 14.55 4.87
C ALA A 127 17.45 15.78 3.96
N ASP A 128 16.67 15.63 2.88
CA ASP A 128 16.46 16.68 1.89
C ASP A 128 15.01 16.71 1.36
N MET A 129 14.74 17.61 0.41
CA MET A 129 13.40 17.78 -0.15
C MET A 129 12.95 16.57 -0.99
N GLU A 130 13.88 15.91 -1.69
CA GLU A 130 13.54 14.74 -2.51
C GLU A 130 13.07 13.60 -1.61
N GLU A 131 13.81 13.33 -0.53
CA GLU A 131 13.43 12.35 0.48
C GLU A 131 12.12 12.72 1.19
N ARG A 132 11.86 14.02 1.43
CA ARG A 132 10.57 14.48 1.99
C ARG A 132 9.41 14.21 1.04
N MET A 133 9.57 14.49 -0.25
CA MET A 133 8.55 14.20 -1.26
C MET A 133 8.30 12.68 -1.37
N ASP A 134 9.36 11.88 -1.29
CA ASP A 134 9.27 10.42 -1.26
C ASP A 134 8.56 9.92 0.00
N ALA A 135 8.89 10.48 1.18
CA ALA A 135 8.22 10.18 2.43
C ALA A 135 6.73 10.55 2.40
N LEU A 136 6.36 11.71 1.87
CA LEU A 136 4.96 12.13 1.72
C LEU A 136 4.19 11.18 0.79
N ARG A 137 4.80 10.78 -0.34
CA ARG A 137 4.21 9.81 -1.27
C ARG A 137 4.01 8.44 -0.61
N ARG A 138 5.00 7.97 0.14
CA ARG A 138 4.91 6.72 0.92
C ARG A 138 3.80 6.79 1.97
N PHE A 139 3.75 7.86 2.76
CA PHE A 139 2.71 8.10 3.76
C PHE A 139 1.31 8.08 3.13
N LYS A 140 1.09 8.89 2.08
CA LYS A 140 -0.19 8.96 1.37
C LYS A 140 -0.62 7.59 0.86
N ASN A 141 0.28 6.86 0.19
CA ASN A 141 -0.04 5.54 -0.35
C ASN A 141 -0.39 4.55 0.76
N ALA A 142 0.39 4.54 1.86
CA ALA A 142 0.15 3.70 3.02
C ALA A 142 -1.23 3.94 3.61
N GLU A 143 -1.59 5.19 3.90
CA GLU A 143 -2.89 5.50 4.52
C GLU A 143 -4.08 5.22 3.59
N VAL A 144 -3.96 5.47 2.28
CA VAL A 144 -5.01 5.06 1.31
C VAL A 144 -5.21 3.54 1.33
N LEU A 145 -4.10 2.78 1.39
CA LEU A 145 -4.15 1.32 1.43
C LEU A 145 -4.76 0.80 2.73
N ARG A 146 -4.42 1.40 3.88
CA ARG A 146 -5.05 1.09 5.18
C ARG A 146 -6.55 1.35 5.17
N LEU A 147 -6.96 2.51 4.66
CA LEU A 147 -8.38 2.85 4.54
C LEU A 147 -9.12 1.84 3.66
N ALA A 148 -8.54 1.47 2.51
CA ALA A 148 -9.11 0.44 1.66
C ALA A 148 -9.16 -0.91 2.36
N ALA A 149 -8.09 -1.32 3.04
CA ALA A 149 -8.04 -2.57 3.79
C ALA A 149 -9.17 -2.65 4.83
N VAL A 150 -9.35 -1.61 5.64
CA VAL A 150 -10.42 -1.55 6.64
C VAL A 150 -11.80 -1.52 5.98
N PHE A 151 -11.97 -0.79 4.88
CA PHE A 151 -13.22 -0.79 4.12
C PHE A 151 -13.63 -2.20 3.66
N TRP A 152 -12.70 -2.95 3.05
CA TRP A 152 -12.95 -4.29 2.55
C TRP A 152 -13.06 -5.36 3.64
N THR A 153 -12.35 -5.21 4.76
CA THR A 153 -12.29 -6.24 5.82
C THR A 153 -13.28 -6.01 6.96
N LYS A 154 -13.57 -4.75 7.31
CA LYS A 154 -14.37 -4.36 8.49
C LYS A 154 -15.68 -3.66 8.15
N GLN A 155 -16.10 -3.69 6.87
CA GLN A 155 -17.36 -3.09 6.41
C GLN A 155 -17.48 -1.60 6.81
N MET A 156 -16.39 -0.83 6.67
CA MET A 156 -16.43 0.62 6.90
C MET A 156 -17.51 1.25 5.99
N PRO A 157 -18.38 2.15 6.50
CA PRO A 157 -19.30 2.90 5.66
C PRO A 157 -18.55 3.68 4.58
N VAL A 158 -19.13 3.74 3.37
CA VAL A 158 -18.49 4.41 2.24
C VAL A 158 -18.33 5.91 2.50
N GLU A 159 -19.25 6.53 3.22
CA GLU A 159 -19.21 7.94 3.61
C GLU A 159 -18.03 8.22 4.54
N THR A 160 -17.75 7.31 5.47
CA THR A 160 -16.57 7.38 6.34
C THR A 160 -15.31 7.27 5.49
N LEU A 161 -15.22 6.27 4.61
CA LEU A 161 -14.07 6.11 3.72
C LEU A 161 -13.80 7.39 2.90
N LEU A 162 -14.84 7.95 2.27
CA LEU A 162 -14.72 9.16 1.47
C LEU A 162 -14.26 10.36 2.31
N SER A 163 -14.86 10.57 3.49
CA SER A 163 -14.43 11.62 4.41
C SER A 163 -12.96 11.48 4.79
N GLN A 164 -12.50 10.26 5.05
CA GLN A 164 -11.10 10.01 5.40
C GLN A 164 -10.15 10.22 4.23
N LEU A 165 -10.52 9.79 3.02
CA LEU A 165 -9.73 10.05 1.82
C LEU A 165 -9.62 11.56 1.54
N SER A 166 -10.70 12.32 1.72
CA SER A 166 -10.67 13.79 1.62
C SER A 166 -9.80 14.43 2.69
N GLY A 167 -9.83 13.92 3.93
CA GLY A 167 -8.96 14.37 5.02
C GLY A 167 -7.49 14.14 4.70
N LEU A 168 -7.15 12.96 4.18
CA LEU A 168 -5.78 12.61 3.77
C LEU A 168 -5.30 13.47 2.60
N ALA A 169 -6.18 13.68 1.60
CA ALA A 169 -5.89 14.56 0.47
C ALA A 169 -5.60 15.98 0.94
N ARG A 170 -6.42 16.51 1.88
CA ARG A 170 -6.21 17.84 2.47
C ARG A 170 -4.87 17.94 3.19
N LEU A 171 -4.56 16.97 4.05
CA LEU A 171 -3.30 16.96 4.80
C LEU A 171 -2.09 16.97 3.85
N THR A 172 -2.09 16.03 2.89
CA THR A 172 -0.95 15.86 1.98
C THR A 172 -0.79 17.05 1.02
N LEU A 173 -1.90 17.62 0.55
CA LEU A 173 -1.90 18.84 -0.25
C LEU A 173 -1.38 20.04 0.54
N GLN A 174 -1.84 20.23 1.78
CA GLN A 174 -1.38 21.34 2.63
C GLN A 174 0.13 21.22 2.89
N THR A 175 0.62 20.03 3.23
CA THR A 175 2.06 19.79 3.45
C THR A 175 2.90 20.14 2.21
N ALA A 176 2.45 19.72 1.01
CA ALA A 176 3.18 20.03 -0.23
C ALA A 176 3.12 21.53 -0.58
N LEU A 177 1.98 22.18 -0.30
CA LEU A 177 1.82 23.62 -0.50
C LEU A 177 2.75 24.40 0.43
N ASP A 178 2.83 24.03 1.71
CA ASP A 178 3.71 24.69 2.69
C ASP A 178 5.17 24.66 2.23
N TRP A 179 5.62 23.55 1.63
CA TRP A 179 6.97 23.43 1.07
C TRP A 179 7.17 24.32 -0.15
N ALA A 180 6.19 24.36 -1.06
CA ALA A 180 6.25 25.20 -2.25
C ALA A 180 6.27 26.69 -1.89
N GLU A 181 5.43 27.11 -0.93
CA GLU A 181 5.40 28.48 -0.44
C GLU A 181 6.72 28.87 0.22
N ALA A 182 7.26 28.02 1.09
CA ALA A 182 8.55 28.27 1.74
C ALA A 182 9.69 28.43 0.72
N GLU A 183 9.73 27.59 -0.32
CA GLU A 183 10.75 27.67 -1.36
C GLU A 183 10.60 28.92 -2.23
N MET A 184 9.37 29.31 -2.58
CA MET A 184 9.11 30.54 -3.32
C MET A 184 9.50 31.79 -2.52
N GLN A 185 9.15 31.82 -1.23
CA GLN A 185 9.53 32.91 -0.32
C GLN A 185 11.06 32.98 -0.15
N ARG A 186 11.75 31.85 -0.08
CA ARG A 186 13.21 31.80 0.00
C ARG A 186 13.89 32.37 -1.26
N ARG A 187 13.35 32.09 -2.45
CA ARG A 187 13.92 32.54 -3.73
C ARG A 187 13.57 33.97 -4.10
N HIS A 188 12.35 34.42 -3.77
CA HIS A 188 11.78 35.65 -4.31
C HIS A 188 11.29 36.63 -3.23
N GLY A 189 11.36 36.25 -1.94
CA GLY A 189 10.79 37.03 -0.85
C GLY A 189 9.26 36.90 -0.79
N ASN A 190 8.65 37.69 0.10
CA ASN A 190 7.21 37.68 0.29
C ASN A 190 6.50 38.52 -0.78
N VAL A 191 5.58 37.90 -1.53
CA VAL A 191 4.67 38.61 -2.42
C VAL A 191 3.73 39.46 -1.56
N ARG A 192 3.61 40.75 -1.89
CA ARG A 192 2.71 41.68 -1.20
C ARG A 192 1.54 42.07 -2.09
N ALA A 193 0.34 42.11 -1.51
CA ALA A 193 -0.84 42.65 -2.16
C ALA A 193 -0.75 44.19 -2.21
N GLY A 194 -1.66 44.83 -2.98
CA GLY A 194 -1.70 46.29 -3.14
C GLY A 194 -1.89 47.08 -1.84
N ASN A 195 -2.37 46.42 -0.77
CA ASN A 195 -2.49 46.99 0.58
C ASN A 195 -1.24 46.80 1.46
N GLY A 196 -0.14 46.27 0.91
CA GLY A 196 1.11 46.02 1.60
C GLY A 196 1.15 44.76 2.47
N GLN A 197 0.04 44.02 2.62
CA GLN A 197 0.02 42.74 3.34
C GLN A 197 0.62 41.62 2.49
N VAL A 198 1.14 40.57 3.15
CA VAL A 198 1.62 39.37 2.45
C VAL A 198 0.43 38.69 1.76
N ALA A 199 0.56 38.45 0.46
CA ALA A 199 -0.45 37.75 -0.33
C ALA A 199 -0.58 36.30 0.16
N ARG A 200 -1.80 35.80 0.24
CA ARG A 200 -2.08 34.40 0.60
C ARG A 200 -2.40 33.60 -0.64
N PHE A 201 -1.92 32.36 -0.69
CA PHE A 201 -2.31 31.40 -1.69
C PHE A 201 -3.54 30.60 -1.22
N ALA A 202 -4.39 30.20 -2.17
CA ALA A 202 -5.54 29.36 -1.89
C ALA A 202 -5.65 28.27 -2.96
N VAL A 203 -5.91 27.04 -2.52
CA VAL A 203 -6.26 25.92 -3.39
C VAL A 203 -7.76 25.66 -3.26
N ILE A 204 -8.47 25.68 -4.38
CA ILE A 204 -9.90 25.37 -4.44
C ILE A 204 -10.03 24.01 -5.14
N ALA A 205 -10.54 23.02 -4.39
CA ALA A 205 -10.87 21.71 -4.92
C ALA A 205 -12.35 21.68 -5.35
N PHE A 206 -12.62 21.09 -6.51
CA PHE A 206 -13.95 20.91 -7.09
C PHE A 206 -14.36 19.44 -7.07
#